data_AF-A0A6N6KBT8-F1
#
_entry.id   AF-A0A6N6KBT8-F1
#
_cell.length_a   1.000
_cell.length_b   1.000
_cell.length_c   1.000
_cell.angle_alpha   90.00
_cell.angle_beta   90.00
_cell.angle_gamma   90.00
#
_symmetry.space_group_name_H-M   'P 1'
#
loop_
_entity.id
_entity.type
_entity.pdbx_description
1 polymer ?
#
loop_
_entity_poly.entity_id
_entity_poly.type
_entity_poly.pdbx_seq_one_letter_code
_entity_poly.pdbx_strand_id
1 'polypeptide(L)'
;MQTTLNNLHMKQTMQLRILRQEPVVERDQAGNPKYAIVVPCYNEEKRLPFQQFLSFAREHSEVILCFVNDGSRDNTLEVLRNLQKQCPENICVYNLPQNGGKSEAVRQGMLFVYNNYSVTMLGFLDADLATLPEEWLEMAKYKETRPQY
;
A
#
# COMPACT_ATOMS: atom_id res chain seq x y z
N MET A 1 32.90 3.70 -19.63
CA MET A 1 32.59 5.14 -19.49
C MET A 1 31.14 5.43 -19.07
N GLN A 2 30.17 4.53 -19.26
CA GLN A 2 28.78 4.74 -18.82
C GLN A 2 28.57 4.67 -17.29
N THR A 3 29.41 3.90 -16.57
CA THR A 3 29.26 3.65 -15.12
C THR A 3 29.45 4.90 -14.27
N THR A 4 30.30 5.83 -14.73
CA THR A 4 30.65 7.05 -13.98
C THR A 4 29.57 8.13 -14.08
N LEU A 5 28.84 8.19 -15.20
CA LEU A 5 27.73 9.13 -15.42
C LEU A 5 26.49 8.76 -14.58
N ASN A 6 26.19 7.47 -14.45
CA ASN A 6 25.08 6.98 -13.59
C ASN A 6 25.32 7.29 -12.11
N ASN A 7 26.58 7.17 -11.65
CA ASN A 7 26.95 7.51 -10.28
C ASN A 7 26.87 9.00 -9.99
N LEU A 8 27.09 9.88 -10.99
CA LEU A 8 27.00 11.31 -10.80
C LEU A 8 25.53 11.77 -10.77
N HIS A 9 24.68 11.21 -11.64
CA HIS A 9 23.25 11.51 -11.66
C HIS A 9 22.57 11.02 -10.38
N MET A 10 22.85 9.79 -9.92
CA MET A 10 22.38 9.29 -8.62
C MET A 10 22.87 10.16 -7.46
N LYS A 11 24.14 10.59 -7.45
CA LYS A 11 24.66 11.48 -6.42
C LYS A 11 23.94 12.83 -6.42
N GLN A 12 23.64 13.40 -7.58
CA GLN A 12 22.89 14.66 -7.68
C GLN A 12 21.44 14.50 -7.22
N THR A 13 20.76 13.41 -7.59
CA THR A 13 19.40 13.10 -7.13
C THR A 13 19.35 12.84 -5.62
N MET A 14 20.35 12.15 -5.07
CA MET A 14 20.49 11.93 -3.62
C MET A 14 20.78 13.25 -2.87
N GLN A 15 21.59 14.14 -3.44
CA GLN A 15 21.94 15.41 -2.81
C GLN A 15 20.78 16.41 -2.82
N LEU A 16 19.87 16.33 -3.80
CA LEU A 16 18.59 17.06 -3.82
C LEU A 16 17.58 16.53 -2.79
N ARG A 17 17.60 15.22 -2.47
CA ARG A 17 16.75 14.60 -1.43
C ARG A 17 17.17 15.00 0.00
N ILE A 18 18.47 15.20 0.25
CA ILE A 18 19.00 15.61 1.57
C ILE A 18 18.51 17.01 2.00
N LEU A 19 18.11 17.87 1.05
CA LEU A 19 17.70 19.25 1.33
C LEU A 19 16.21 19.40 1.73
N ARG A 20 15.42 18.33 1.68
CA ARG A 20 14.02 18.30 2.14
C ARG A 20 13.95 17.23 3.22
N GLN A 21 13.83 17.63 4.49
CA GLN A 21 13.73 16.71 5.64
C GLN A 21 12.39 15.92 5.63
N GLU A 22 12.17 15.11 4.60
CA GLU A 22 11.09 14.14 4.55
C GLU A 22 11.67 12.77 4.93
N PRO A 23 11.10 12.05 5.90
CA PRO A 23 11.54 10.69 6.17
C PRO A 23 11.14 9.79 4.99
N VAL A 24 12.15 9.40 4.21
CA VAL A 24 12.07 8.20 3.37
C VAL A 24 12.12 7.04 4.35
N VAL A 25 10.94 6.56 4.74
CA VAL A 25 10.86 5.39 5.59
C VAL A 25 11.02 4.21 4.66
N GLU A 26 12.25 3.74 4.47
CA GLU A 26 12.48 2.45 3.83
C GLU A 26 11.93 1.33 4.73
N ARG A 27 11.83 0.10 4.19
CA ARG A 27 11.53 -1.12 4.96
C ARG A 27 12.34 -1.14 6.26
N ASP A 28 11.81 -1.80 7.30
CA ASP A 28 12.50 -1.87 8.60
C ASP A 28 13.92 -2.47 8.47
N GLN A 29 14.72 -2.46 9.54
CA GLN A 29 16.10 -2.98 9.48
C GLN A 29 16.19 -4.48 9.09
N ALA A 30 15.07 -5.21 9.10
CA ALA A 30 14.96 -6.59 8.65
C ALA A 30 14.35 -6.73 7.24
N GLY A 31 14.03 -5.62 6.56
CA GLY A 31 13.42 -5.60 5.22
C GLY A 31 11.90 -5.76 5.23
N ASN A 32 11.24 -5.65 6.39
CA ASN A 32 9.78 -5.76 6.46
C ASN A 32 9.08 -4.44 6.11
N PRO A 33 7.90 -4.51 5.48
CA PRO A 33 7.04 -3.34 5.33
C PRO A 33 6.60 -2.85 6.71
N LYS A 34 6.57 -1.54 6.86
CA LYS A 34 6.29 -0.89 8.13
C LYS A 34 4.82 -0.54 8.29
N TYR A 35 4.14 -0.30 7.17
CA TYR A 35 2.74 0.11 7.14
C TYR A 35 1.92 -0.87 6.32
N ALA A 36 0.63 -0.98 6.63
CA ALA A 36 -0.32 -1.65 5.76
C ALA A 36 -1.65 -0.91 5.67
N ILE A 37 -2.24 -0.95 4.48
CA ILE A 37 -3.53 -0.35 4.15
C ILE A 37 -4.44 -1.45 3.62
N VAL A 38 -5.56 -1.66 4.30
CA VAL A 38 -6.65 -2.52 3.83
C VAL A 38 -7.54 -1.74 2.87
N VAL A 39 -7.84 -2.31 1.71
CA VAL A 39 -8.72 -1.70 0.72
C VAL A 39 -9.87 -2.68 0.44
N PRO A 40 -11.08 -2.46 1.01
CA PRO A 40 -12.23 -3.32 0.76
C PRO A 40 -12.77 -3.06 -0.65
N CYS A 41 -13.11 -4.12 -1.39
CA CYS A 41 -13.62 -4.04 -2.74
C CYS A 41 -14.86 -4.92 -2.91
N TYR A 42 -15.93 -4.33 -3.45
CA TYR A 42 -17.11 -5.06 -3.89
C TYR A 42 -17.62 -4.50 -5.21
N ASN A 43 -17.59 -5.33 -6.27
CA ASN A 43 -17.97 -4.94 -7.62
C ASN A 43 -17.26 -3.66 -8.12
N GLU A 44 -15.93 -3.69 -8.05
CA GLU A 44 -15.03 -2.59 -8.40
C GLU A 44 -14.35 -2.78 -9.76
N GLU A 45 -14.68 -3.81 -10.55
CA GLU A 45 -13.91 -4.20 -11.76
C GLU A 45 -13.67 -3.02 -12.75
N LYS A 46 -14.64 -2.10 -12.86
CA LYS A 46 -14.60 -0.95 -13.79
C LYS A 46 -14.16 0.35 -13.13
N ARG A 47 -14.21 0.42 -11.81
CA ARG A 47 -14.03 1.66 -11.03
C ARG A 47 -12.70 1.69 -10.30
N LEU A 48 -12.08 0.54 -10.07
CA LEU A 48 -10.81 0.44 -9.37
C LEU A 48 -9.72 1.23 -10.11
N PRO A 49 -9.13 2.27 -9.50
CA PRO A 49 -8.03 3.05 -10.06
C PRO A 49 -6.71 2.25 -10.04
N PHE A 50 -6.64 1.27 -10.94
CA PHE A 50 -5.57 0.27 -11.02
C PHE A 50 -4.17 0.90 -11.09
N GLN A 51 -3.98 1.89 -11.95
CA GLN A 51 -2.64 2.46 -12.17
C GLN A 51 -2.17 3.25 -10.96
N GLN A 52 -3.06 3.96 -10.27
CA GLN A 52 -2.74 4.73 -9.08
C GLN A 52 -2.26 3.82 -7.95
N PHE A 53 -3.02 2.76 -7.64
CA PHE A 53 -2.61 1.79 -6.63
C PHE A 53 -1.30 1.08 -6.99
N LEU A 54 -1.10 0.73 -8.27
CA LEU A 54 0.12 0.08 -8.72
C LEU A 54 1.34 1.02 -8.63
N SER A 55 1.20 2.28 -9.02
CA SER A 55 2.26 3.28 -8.89
C SER A 55 2.63 3.49 -7.43
N PHE A 56 1.62 3.71 -6.57
CA PHE A 56 1.85 3.86 -5.13
C PHE A 56 2.61 2.66 -4.54
N ALA A 57 2.17 1.43 -4.81
CA ALA A 57 2.82 0.23 -4.28
C ALA A 57 4.29 0.09 -4.75
N ARG A 58 4.61 0.56 -5.96
CA ARG A 58 5.98 0.55 -6.49
C ARG A 58 6.88 1.63 -5.89
N GLU A 59 6.31 2.79 -5.61
CA GLU A 59 7.02 3.94 -5.07
C GLU A 59 7.24 3.84 -3.55
N HIS A 60 6.34 3.13 -2.85
CA HIS A 60 6.32 3.02 -1.39
C HIS A 60 6.55 1.59 -0.93
N SER A 61 7.80 1.13 -1.05
CA SER A 61 8.21 -0.23 -0.68
C SER A 61 7.97 -0.59 0.80
N GLU A 62 7.78 0.41 1.65
CA GLU A 62 7.47 0.28 3.08
C GLU A 62 5.99 0.02 3.39
N VAL A 63 5.11 0.06 2.38
CA VAL A 63 3.65 -0.11 2.54
C VAL A 63 3.18 -1.39 1.86
N ILE A 64 2.34 -2.17 2.55
CA ILE A 64 1.52 -3.21 1.92
C ILE A 64 0.12 -2.68 1.65
N LEU A 65 -0.36 -2.84 0.41
CA LEU A 65 -1.78 -2.75 0.09
C LEU A 65 -2.42 -4.14 0.16
N CYS A 66 -3.37 -4.30 1.09
CA CYS A 66 -4.17 -5.52 1.22
C CYS A 66 -5.57 -5.29 0.65
N PHE A 67 -5.79 -5.73 -0.59
CA PHE A 67 -7.11 -5.66 -1.20
C PHE A 67 -7.99 -6.81 -0.71
N VAL A 68 -9.18 -6.50 -0.20
CA VAL A 68 -10.14 -7.50 0.27
C VAL A 68 -11.29 -7.58 -0.71
N ASN A 69 -11.39 -8.68 -1.46
CA ASN A 69 -12.59 -8.96 -2.25
C ASN A 69 -13.73 -9.41 -1.33
N ASP A 70 -14.75 -8.58 -1.17
CA ASP A 70 -15.92 -8.83 -0.32
C ASP A 70 -17.02 -9.60 -1.08
N GLY A 71 -16.67 -10.78 -1.60
CA GLY A 71 -17.62 -11.64 -2.32
C GLY A 71 -18.24 -10.99 -3.57
N SER A 72 -17.43 -10.25 -4.35
CA SER A 72 -17.87 -9.63 -5.61
C SER A 72 -18.47 -10.65 -6.58
N ARG A 73 -19.42 -10.18 -7.39
CA ARG A 73 -20.14 -10.98 -8.41
C ARG A 73 -19.65 -10.71 -9.83
N ASP A 74 -18.75 -9.75 -9.99
CA ASP A 74 -18.09 -9.37 -11.24
C ASP A 74 -16.62 -9.84 -11.24
N ASN A 75 -15.80 -9.34 -12.16
CA ASN A 75 -14.40 -9.74 -12.29
C ASN A 75 -13.44 -9.00 -11.33
N THR A 76 -13.94 -8.37 -10.27
CA THR A 76 -13.11 -7.64 -9.29
C THR A 76 -11.94 -8.49 -8.78
N LEU A 77 -12.20 -9.76 -8.40
CA LEU A 77 -11.14 -10.64 -7.91
C LEU A 77 -10.00 -10.85 -8.93
N GLU A 78 -10.32 -10.93 -10.21
CA GLU A 78 -9.32 -11.08 -11.26
C GLU A 78 -8.49 -9.79 -11.42
N VAL A 79 -9.15 -8.63 -11.41
CA VAL A 79 -8.47 -7.31 -11.44
C VAL A 79 -7.50 -7.18 -10.27
N LEU A 80 -7.92 -7.54 -9.06
CA LEU A 80 -7.09 -7.51 -7.86
C LEU A 80 -5.90 -8.47 -7.94
N ARG A 81 -6.12 -9.69 -8.44
CA ARG A 81 -5.02 -10.65 -8.66
C ARG A 81 -4.03 -10.15 -9.71
N ASN A 82 -4.49 -9.42 -10.71
CA ASN A 82 -3.61 -8.81 -11.70
C ASN A 82 -2.78 -7.67 -11.11
N LEU A 83 -3.34 -6.86 -10.19
CA LEU A 83 -2.55 -5.92 -9.39
C LEU A 83 -1.46 -6.63 -8.59
N GLN A 84 -1.82 -7.68 -7.85
CA GLN A 84 -0.88 -8.46 -7.05
C GLN A 84 0.28 -9.03 -7.90
N LYS A 85 -0.01 -9.59 -9.08
CA LYS A 85 1.04 -10.10 -9.99
C LYS A 85 2.04 -9.02 -10.41
N GLN A 86 1.61 -7.77 -10.52
CA GLN A 86 2.44 -6.65 -10.97
C GLN A 86 3.35 -6.08 -9.87
N CYS A 87 3.02 -6.32 -8.59
CA CYS A 87 3.79 -5.88 -7.44
C CYS A 87 3.61 -6.83 -6.22
N PRO A 88 4.07 -8.08 -6.31
CA PRO A 88 3.75 -9.12 -5.32
C PRO A 88 4.36 -8.88 -3.93
N GLU A 89 5.40 -8.05 -3.84
CA GLU A 89 6.10 -7.70 -2.60
C GLU A 89 5.35 -6.66 -1.74
N ASN A 90 4.41 -5.92 -2.35
CA ASN A 90 3.72 -4.78 -1.73
C ASN A 90 2.19 -4.83 -1.93
N ILE A 91 1.67 -5.81 -2.68
CA ILE A 91 0.23 -6.01 -2.87
C ILE A 91 -0.13 -7.44 -2.50
N CYS A 92 -1.16 -7.59 -1.66
CA CYS A 92 -1.78 -8.87 -1.38
C CYS A 92 -3.30 -8.80 -1.57
N VAL A 93 -3.92 -9.96 -1.80
CA VAL A 93 -5.35 -10.09 -2.04
C VAL A 93 -5.93 -11.11 -1.08
N TYR A 94 -6.92 -10.69 -0.30
CA TYR A 94 -7.71 -11.56 0.56
C TYR A 94 -9.12 -11.70 0.00
N ASN A 95 -9.60 -12.93 -0.18
CA ASN A 95 -10.87 -13.19 -0.85
C ASN A 95 -11.90 -13.77 0.12
N LEU A 96 -12.96 -13.02 0.36
CA LEU A 96 -14.12 -13.49 1.11
C LEU A 96 -15.11 -14.18 0.16
N PRO A 97 -15.68 -15.34 0.54
CA PRO A 97 -16.57 -16.11 -0.33
C PRO A 97 -17.96 -15.48 -0.48
N GLN A 98 -18.35 -14.59 0.45
CA GLN A 98 -19.65 -13.94 0.48
C GLN A 98 -19.49 -12.49 0.91
N ASN A 99 -20.30 -11.61 0.32
CA ASN A 99 -20.38 -10.21 0.75
C ASN A 99 -20.91 -10.12 2.19
N GLY A 100 -20.07 -9.62 3.09
CA GLY A 100 -20.41 -9.29 4.48
C GLY A 100 -20.57 -7.78 4.72
N GLY A 101 -20.31 -6.96 3.71
CA GLY A 101 -20.33 -5.51 3.76
C GLY A 101 -18.97 -4.91 4.11
N LYS A 102 -18.78 -3.63 3.76
CA LYS A 102 -17.51 -2.89 3.89
C LYS A 102 -16.85 -3.05 5.27
N SER A 103 -17.61 -2.91 6.36
CA SER A 103 -17.04 -2.99 7.72
C SER A 103 -16.50 -4.37 8.04
N GLU A 104 -17.16 -5.43 7.58
CA GLU A 104 -16.70 -6.80 7.75
C GLU A 104 -15.49 -7.09 6.87
N ALA A 105 -15.49 -6.61 5.62
CA ALA A 105 -14.34 -6.71 4.73
C ALA A 105 -13.09 -6.03 5.32
N VAL A 106 -13.24 -4.82 5.88
CA VAL A 106 -12.17 -4.12 6.59
C VAL A 106 -11.71 -4.94 7.79
N ARG A 107 -12.62 -5.38 8.67
CA ARG A 107 -12.27 -6.16 9.87
C ARG A 107 -11.50 -7.43 9.53
N GLN A 108 -11.95 -8.17 8.52
CA GLN A 108 -11.32 -9.39 8.05
C GLN A 108 -9.95 -9.13 7.41
N GLY A 109 -9.83 -8.07 6.61
CA GLY A 109 -8.54 -7.64 6.07
C GLY A 109 -7.55 -7.24 7.16
N MET A 110 -8.02 -6.53 8.20
CA MET A 110 -7.18 -6.14 9.33
C MET A 110 -6.63 -7.34 10.07
N LEU A 111 -7.48 -8.33 10.37
CA LEU A 111 -7.07 -9.58 11.01
C LEU A 111 -6.12 -10.39 10.12
N PHE A 112 -6.41 -10.46 8.83
CA PHE A 112 -5.51 -11.11 7.87
C PHE A 112 -4.13 -10.46 7.89
N VAL A 113 -4.06 -9.13 7.82
CA VAL A 113 -2.78 -8.43 7.83
C VAL A 113 -2.03 -8.63 9.14
N TYR A 114 -2.71 -8.44 10.27
CA TYR A 114 -2.11 -8.62 11.61
C TYR A 114 -1.49 -10.01 11.82
N ASN A 115 -2.11 -11.05 11.29
CA ASN A 115 -1.63 -12.42 11.46
C ASN A 115 -0.52 -12.83 10.47
N ASN A 116 -0.36 -12.12 9.34
CA ASN A 116 0.55 -12.53 8.26
C ASN A 116 1.70 -11.56 8.00
N TYR A 117 1.61 -10.32 8.49
CA TYR A 117 2.62 -9.29 8.25
C TYR A 117 3.01 -8.59 9.55
N SER A 118 4.31 -8.40 9.75
CA SER A 118 4.85 -7.63 10.87
C SER A 118 4.87 -6.15 10.50
N VAL A 119 3.75 -5.46 10.69
CA VAL A 119 3.62 -4.01 10.44
C VAL A 119 3.48 -3.23 11.74
N THR A 120 4.00 -2.00 11.77
CA THR A 120 3.93 -1.11 12.93
C THR A 120 2.61 -0.34 12.98
N MET A 121 2.03 -0.04 11.80
CA MET A 121 0.75 0.67 11.72
C MET A 121 -0.11 0.10 10.59
N LEU A 122 -1.40 0.00 10.87
CA LEU A 122 -2.39 -0.64 10.02
C LEU A 122 -3.64 0.24 9.95
N GLY A 123 -4.13 0.49 8.74
CA GLY A 123 -5.32 1.29 8.49
C GLY A 123 -6.08 0.79 7.27
N PHE A 124 -7.10 1.54 6.84
CA PHE A 124 -7.85 1.23 5.63
C PHE A 124 -8.19 2.50 4.85
N LEU A 125 -8.47 2.31 3.56
CA LEU A 125 -8.92 3.32 2.62
C LEU A 125 -10.03 2.76 1.73
N ASP A 126 -10.83 3.65 1.16
CA ASP A 126 -11.81 3.27 0.14
C ASP A 126 -11.14 3.00 -1.22
N ALA A 127 -11.73 2.08 -1.98
CA ALA A 127 -11.21 1.67 -3.28
C ALA A 127 -11.32 2.75 -4.37
N ASP A 128 -12.13 3.79 -4.14
CA ASP A 128 -12.40 4.88 -5.08
C ASP A 128 -11.44 6.07 -4.96
N LEU A 129 -10.47 6.00 -4.03
CA LEU A 129 -9.52 7.08 -3.73
C LEU A 129 -10.19 8.37 -3.21
N ALA A 130 -11.31 8.27 -2.48
CA ALA A 130 -11.84 9.40 -1.71
C ALA A 130 -10.80 9.98 -0.72
N THR A 131 -9.82 9.16 -0.32
CA THR A 131 -8.58 9.58 0.32
C THR A 131 -7.44 8.83 -0.36
N LEU A 132 -6.37 9.55 -0.70
CA LEU A 132 -5.22 9.00 -1.39
C LEU A 132 -4.34 8.14 -0.45
N PRO A 133 -3.74 7.04 -0.91
CA PRO A 133 -2.76 6.27 -0.16
C PRO A 133 -1.61 7.10 0.40
N GLU A 134 -1.19 8.14 -0.33
CA GLU A 134 -0.17 9.10 0.08
C GLU A 134 -0.61 9.91 1.30
N GLU A 135 -1.86 10.42 1.30
CA GLU A 135 -2.43 11.17 2.42
C GLU A 135 -2.52 10.29 3.68
N TRP A 136 -2.90 9.02 3.53
CA TRP A 136 -2.89 8.07 4.64
C TRP A 136 -1.48 7.83 5.18
N LEU A 137 -0.50 7.66 4.29
CA LEU A 137 0.88 7.43 4.67
C LEU A 137 1.48 8.64 5.39
N GLU A 138 1.17 9.85 4.95
CA GLU A 138 1.55 11.09 5.64
C GLU A 138 0.99 11.13 7.06
N MET A 139 -0.32 10.82 7.23
CA MET A 139 -0.93 10.73 8.55
C MET A 139 -0.27 9.66 9.44
N ALA A 140 0.06 8.51 8.86
CA ALA A 140 0.73 7.43 9.58
C ALA A 140 2.13 7.85 10.08
N LYS A 141 2.93 8.47 9.21
CA LYS A 141 4.25 9.03 9.56
C LYS A 141 4.11 10.14 10.62
N TYR A 142 3.10 10.99 10.51
CA TYR A 142 2.84 12.04 11.50
C TYR A 142 2.56 11.46 12.88
N LYS A 143 1.66 10.48 12.99
CA LYS A 143 1.31 9.77 14.24
C LYS A 143 2.53 9.11 14.88
N GLU A 144 3.39 8.48 14.07
CA GLU A 144 4.61 7.84 14.56
C GLU A 144 5.57 8.82 15.22
N THR A 145 5.73 10.03 14.66
CA THR A 145 6.60 11.06 15.26
C THR A 145 6.01 11.73 16.51
N ARG A 146 4.74 11.47 16.82
CA ARG A 146 3.97 12.14 17.89
C ARG A 146 3.04 11.17 18.61
N PRO A 147 3.58 10.16 19.33
CA PRO A 147 2.79 9.09 19.95
C PRO A 147 1.77 9.58 20.98
N GLN A 148 1.94 10.79 21.52
CA GLN A 148 1.03 11.41 22.48
C GLN A 148 -0.33 11.85 21.90
N TYR A 149 -0.47 11.93 20.57
CA TYR A 149 -1.73 12.21 19.86
C TYR A 149 -2.09 11.01 19.02
#